data_AF-A0A7W5AQR1-F1
#
_entry.id   AF-A0A7W5AQR1-F1
#
_cell.length_a   1.000
_cell.length_b   1.000
_cell.length_c   1.000
_cell.angle_alpha   90.00
_cell.angle_beta   90.00
_cell.angle_gamma   90.00
#
_symmetry.space_group_name_H-M   'P 1'
#
loop_
_entity.id
_entity.type
_entity.pdbx_description
1 polymer ?
#
loop_
_entity_poly.entity_id
_entity_poly.type
_entity_poly.pdbx_seq_one_letter_code
_entity_poly.pdbx_strand_id
1 'polypeptide(L)'
;MTDRRALSHLLRRLTFGPTSAEVDAAVRAGYDATLTGLLRSAPLPAPPDLGADPVARLPTGAGRDQRQAARREQSEQVTALTRWWLARMAGPGAAEKLTFFWHGHWATSVRKVRSAQLMLTQQQTLRRYGSGDTGPLVRAMVRDPALILWLDGQKNIRRAPNENLARELMELFTLGLGAYTENDVKAGARVLTGWQVDRATGVATLAPKRHDDRPVTLLGRTGAWDVDAYADQLVRHEAHLPFLAGRLWVRYAAATGPSADTVARIAAAGRNTTALLSALCRDPDFAATDGRQVKQPVEWLIGALRQLSVNVAGLGEQPQQRLMKILRGLGQVPLRPPSVGGWPAGEAWLTTATTLARLQAAQTVAALAPAAADRLTGADRIEALADLLVVNTWTAGTREALQSAKDPLRLLALGLSSPEYAVH
;
A
#
# COMPACT_ATOMS: atom_id res chain seq x y z
N MET A 1 -26.30 -17.21 -7.49
CA MET A 1 -26.09 -16.00 -6.64
C MET A 1 -24.81 -16.11 -5.79
N THR A 2 -24.39 -17.30 -5.37
CA THR A 2 -23.13 -17.57 -4.64
C THR A 2 -21.87 -17.09 -5.38
N ASP A 3 -21.81 -17.23 -6.71
CA ASP A 3 -20.63 -16.84 -7.48
C ASP A 3 -20.40 -15.32 -7.53
N ARG A 4 -21.45 -14.49 -7.66
CA ARG A 4 -21.32 -13.02 -7.68
C ARG A 4 -20.75 -12.49 -6.37
N ARG A 5 -21.17 -13.07 -5.23
CA ARG A 5 -20.66 -12.69 -3.90
C ARG A 5 -19.19 -13.08 -3.73
N ALA A 6 -18.82 -14.30 -4.12
CA ALA A 6 -17.43 -14.76 -4.05
C ALA A 6 -16.50 -13.92 -4.94
N LEU A 7 -16.94 -13.59 -6.15
CA LEU A 7 -16.18 -12.78 -7.09
C LEU A 7 -16.11 -11.30 -6.70
N SER A 8 -17.19 -10.74 -6.14
CA SER A 8 -17.14 -9.38 -5.60
C SER A 8 -16.21 -9.29 -4.40
N HIS A 9 -16.20 -10.29 -3.51
CA HIS A 9 -15.21 -10.41 -2.42
C HIS A 9 -13.79 -10.44 -2.97
N LEU A 10 -13.48 -11.38 -3.88
CA LEU A 10 -12.16 -11.50 -4.51
C LEU A 10 -11.69 -10.16 -5.11
N LEU A 11 -12.55 -9.52 -5.90
CA LEU A 11 -12.23 -8.25 -6.56
C LEU A 11 -12.03 -7.11 -5.56
N ARG A 12 -12.85 -7.00 -4.50
CA ARG A 12 -12.66 -6.00 -3.44
C ARG A 12 -11.30 -6.20 -2.74
N ARG A 13 -10.82 -7.44 -2.63
CA ARG A 13 -9.54 -7.75 -1.96
C ARG A 13 -8.35 -7.43 -2.84
N LEU A 14 -8.40 -7.80 -4.11
CA LEU A 14 -7.26 -7.63 -5.02
C LEU A 14 -7.21 -6.28 -5.73
N THR A 15 -8.27 -5.48 -5.70
CA THR A 15 -8.32 -4.15 -6.36
C THR A 15 -8.59 -3.03 -5.34
N PHE A 16 -8.68 -1.79 -5.81
CA PHE A 16 -9.15 -0.66 -5.00
C PHE A 16 -10.67 -0.56 -4.93
N GLY A 17 -11.41 -1.59 -5.36
CA GLY A 17 -12.87 -1.64 -5.37
C GLY A 17 -13.37 -1.89 -6.80
N PRO A 18 -14.12 -2.98 -7.05
CA PRO A 18 -14.68 -3.25 -8.36
C PRO A 18 -15.86 -2.32 -8.66
N THR A 19 -16.06 -2.08 -9.95
CA THR A 19 -17.34 -1.62 -10.51
C THR A 19 -18.29 -2.80 -10.73
N SER A 20 -19.60 -2.55 -10.80
CA SER A 20 -20.58 -3.61 -11.11
C SER A 20 -20.26 -4.36 -12.40
N ALA A 21 -19.86 -3.64 -13.45
CA ALA A 21 -19.48 -4.21 -14.73
C ALA A 21 -18.25 -5.14 -14.66
N GLU A 22 -17.27 -4.82 -13.80
CA GLU A 22 -16.11 -5.71 -13.57
C GLU A 22 -16.54 -6.98 -12.81
N VAL A 23 -17.50 -6.89 -11.88
CA VAL A 23 -18.08 -8.07 -11.24
C VAL A 23 -18.84 -8.92 -12.24
N ASP A 24 -19.66 -8.32 -13.12
CA ASP A 24 -20.37 -9.05 -14.17
C ASP A 24 -19.40 -9.76 -15.12
N ALA A 25 -18.31 -9.10 -15.51
CA ALA A 25 -17.26 -9.70 -16.33
C ALA A 25 -16.60 -10.88 -15.62
N ALA A 26 -16.31 -10.74 -14.33
CA ALA A 26 -15.76 -11.82 -13.53
C ALA A 26 -16.74 -13.00 -13.39
N VAL A 27 -18.04 -12.75 -13.24
CA VAL A 27 -19.07 -13.80 -13.16
C VAL A 27 -19.10 -14.60 -14.45
N ARG A 28 -19.02 -13.94 -15.60
CA ARG A 28 -18.93 -14.63 -16.91
C ARG A 28 -17.64 -15.43 -17.07
N ALA A 29 -16.53 -14.94 -16.54
CA ALA A 29 -15.22 -15.61 -16.65
C ALA A 29 -15.05 -16.78 -15.65
N GLY A 30 -15.68 -16.70 -14.49
CA GLY A 30 -15.47 -17.63 -13.38
C GLY A 30 -14.30 -17.24 -12.46
N TYR A 31 -14.24 -17.86 -11.29
CA TYR A 31 -13.31 -17.50 -10.22
C TYR A 31 -11.83 -17.65 -10.62
N ASP A 32 -11.44 -18.83 -11.12
CA ASP A 32 -10.04 -19.13 -11.44
C ASP A 32 -9.49 -18.31 -12.59
N ALA A 33 -10.29 -18.09 -13.64
CA ALA A 33 -9.92 -17.23 -14.76
C ALA A 33 -9.77 -15.77 -14.29
N THR A 34 -10.67 -15.29 -13.44
CA THR A 34 -10.60 -13.95 -12.86
C THR A 34 -9.35 -13.78 -12.00
N LEU A 35 -9.09 -14.71 -11.08
CA LEU A 35 -7.91 -14.67 -10.20
C LEU A 35 -6.60 -14.69 -11.01
N THR A 36 -6.49 -15.60 -11.98
CA THR A 36 -5.34 -15.68 -12.88
C THR A 36 -5.16 -14.38 -13.66
N GLY A 37 -6.24 -13.78 -14.16
CA GLY A 37 -6.22 -12.51 -14.87
C GLY A 37 -5.76 -11.33 -14.02
N LEU A 38 -6.20 -11.27 -12.76
CA LEU A 38 -5.84 -10.22 -11.80
C LEU A 38 -4.38 -10.27 -11.38
N LEU A 39 -3.84 -11.49 -11.19
CA LEU A 39 -2.47 -11.71 -10.71
C LEU A 39 -1.40 -11.72 -11.82
N ARG A 40 -1.83 -11.62 -13.08
CA ARG A 40 -0.92 -11.50 -14.23
C ARG A 40 -0.06 -10.24 -14.10
N SER A 41 1.20 -10.36 -14.48
CA SER A 41 2.12 -9.22 -14.51
C SER A 41 1.57 -8.09 -15.38
N ALA A 42 1.51 -6.89 -14.81
CA ALA A 42 1.16 -5.67 -15.53
C ALA A 42 2.41 -4.99 -16.08
N PRO A 43 2.33 -4.29 -17.22
CA PRO A 43 3.44 -3.48 -17.70
C PRO A 43 3.76 -2.36 -16.71
N LEU A 44 5.05 -2.02 -16.61
CA LEU A 44 5.48 -0.88 -15.80
C LEU A 44 4.94 0.41 -16.42
N PRO A 45 4.34 1.30 -15.61
CA PRO A 45 3.84 2.55 -16.12
C PRO A 45 4.95 3.55 -16.41
N ALA A 46 4.71 4.43 -17.37
CA ALA A 46 5.53 5.62 -17.55
C ALA A 46 5.50 6.46 -16.25
N PRO A 47 6.65 6.76 -15.63
CA PRO A 47 6.71 7.63 -14.47
C PRO A 47 6.27 9.05 -14.82
N PRO A 48 5.74 9.82 -13.84
CA PRO A 48 5.53 11.25 -14.05
C PRO A 48 6.90 11.95 -14.13
N ASP A 49 7.00 12.99 -14.96
CA ASP A 49 8.14 13.89 -14.90
C ASP A 49 7.98 14.81 -13.68
N LEU A 50 8.89 14.66 -12.72
CA LEU A 50 8.95 15.48 -11.51
C LEU A 50 10.04 16.55 -11.62
N GLY A 51 10.88 16.53 -12.65
CA GLY A 51 12.15 17.25 -12.67
C GLY A 51 13.14 16.76 -11.60
N ALA A 52 14.25 17.48 -11.46
CA ALA A 52 15.31 17.18 -10.48
C ALA A 52 14.88 17.49 -9.03
N ASP A 53 15.52 16.85 -8.04
CA ASP A 53 15.30 17.17 -6.62
C ASP A 53 15.76 18.61 -6.33
N PRO A 54 14.85 19.53 -5.97
CA PRO A 54 15.17 20.95 -5.82
C PRO A 54 16.06 21.24 -4.61
N VAL A 55 16.00 20.40 -3.58
CA VAL A 55 16.85 20.56 -2.39
C VAL A 55 18.27 20.07 -2.67
N ALA A 56 18.41 19.02 -3.48
CA ALA A 56 19.72 18.53 -3.89
C ALA A 56 20.48 19.51 -4.81
N ARG A 57 19.76 20.39 -5.53
CA ARG A 57 20.34 21.42 -6.41
C ARG A 57 20.75 22.72 -5.72
N LEU A 58 20.47 22.86 -4.42
CA LEU A 58 20.80 24.11 -3.72
C LEU A 58 22.32 24.32 -3.68
N PRO A 59 22.84 25.51 -4.04
CA PRO A 59 24.26 25.79 -3.94
C PRO A 59 24.72 25.82 -2.48
N THR A 60 26.00 25.54 -2.25
CA THR A 60 26.64 25.75 -0.95
C THR A 60 26.45 27.20 -0.52
N GLY A 61 25.94 27.41 0.69
CA GLY A 61 25.65 28.76 1.19
C GLY A 61 24.31 29.35 0.75
N ALA A 62 23.42 28.56 0.10
CA ALA A 62 22.10 29.04 -0.32
C ALA A 62 21.34 29.79 0.79
N GLY A 63 20.80 30.95 0.45
CA GLY A 63 20.07 31.84 1.36
C GLY A 63 18.72 31.28 1.81
N ARG A 64 18.08 31.96 2.76
CA ARG A 64 16.79 31.54 3.34
C ARG A 64 15.70 31.40 2.27
N ASP A 65 15.61 32.35 1.34
CA ASP A 65 14.54 32.41 0.34
C ASP A 65 14.69 31.31 -0.70
N GLN A 66 15.92 31.04 -1.17
CA GLN A 66 16.22 29.91 -2.06
C GLN A 66 15.86 28.58 -1.41
N ARG A 67 16.20 28.39 -0.13
CA ARG A 67 15.80 27.19 0.63
C ARG A 67 14.29 27.09 0.78
N GLN A 68 13.58 28.21 0.95
CA GLN A 68 12.13 28.20 1.04
C GLN A 68 11.47 27.86 -0.31
N ALA A 69 11.97 28.41 -1.41
CA ALA A 69 11.51 28.10 -2.76
C ALA A 69 11.71 26.61 -3.08
N ALA A 70 12.89 26.06 -2.83
CA ALA A 70 13.17 24.64 -3.05
C ALA A 70 12.25 23.71 -2.22
N ARG A 71 11.90 24.11 -0.99
CA ARG A 71 10.93 23.37 -0.16
C ARG A 71 9.51 23.42 -0.71
N ARG A 72 9.10 24.54 -1.31
CA ARG A 72 7.79 24.68 -1.98
C ARG A 72 7.73 23.77 -3.20
N GLU A 73 8.72 23.86 -4.09
CA GLU A 73 8.85 23.01 -5.28
C GLU A 73 8.87 21.52 -4.91
N GLN A 74 9.61 21.14 -3.86
CA GLN A 74 9.61 19.77 -3.34
C GLN A 74 8.20 19.32 -2.89
N SER A 75 7.46 20.19 -2.20
CA SER A 75 6.09 19.88 -1.76
C SER A 75 5.13 19.72 -2.95
N GLU A 76 5.33 20.50 -4.00
CA GLU A 76 4.59 20.40 -5.27
C GLU A 76 4.90 19.09 -5.98
N GLN A 77 6.18 18.70 -6.10
CA GLN A 77 6.59 17.41 -6.67
C GLN A 77 5.99 16.21 -5.90
N VAL A 78 6.01 16.24 -4.56
CA VAL A 78 5.37 15.18 -3.74
C VAL A 78 3.86 15.14 -3.98
N THR A 79 3.22 16.30 -4.14
CA THR A 79 1.79 16.39 -4.43
C THR A 79 1.48 15.84 -5.83
N ALA A 80 2.27 16.19 -6.84
CA ALA A 80 2.16 15.68 -8.20
C ALA A 80 2.31 14.16 -8.24
N LEU A 81 3.33 13.60 -7.60
CA LEU A 81 3.53 12.15 -7.49
C LEU A 81 2.36 11.46 -6.78
N THR A 82 1.85 12.05 -5.70
CA THR A 82 0.70 11.49 -4.97
C THR A 82 -0.56 11.48 -5.85
N ARG A 83 -0.86 12.58 -6.56
CA ARG A 83 -2.01 12.69 -7.46
C ARG A 83 -1.91 11.70 -8.63
N TRP A 84 -0.73 11.62 -9.26
CA TRP A 84 -0.46 10.64 -10.30
C TRP A 84 -0.72 9.22 -9.79
N TRP A 85 -0.24 8.88 -8.59
CA TRP A 85 -0.45 7.54 -8.04
C TRP A 85 -1.92 7.24 -7.73
N LEU A 86 -2.65 8.18 -7.14
CA LEU A 86 -4.10 8.04 -6.90
C LEU A 86 -4.87 7.79 -8.20
N ALA A 87 -4.53 8.50 -9.28
CA ALA A 87 -5.14 8.27 -10.59
C ALA A 87 -4.86 6.86 -11.12
N ARG A 88 -3.66 6.31 -10.85
CA ARG A 88 -3.34 4.92 -11.20
C ARG A 88 -4.08 3.89 -10.38
N MET A 89 -4.26 4.14 -9.08
CA MET A 89 -5.05 3.26 -8.21
C MET A 89 -6.51 3.18 -8.68
N ALA A 90 -7.02 4.23 -9.34
CA ALA A 90 -8.34 4.24 -9.95
C ALA A 90 -8.43 3.41 -11.25
N GLY A 91 -7.31 2.93 -11.80
CA GLY A 91 -7.28 2.02 -12.94
C GLY A 91 -7.65 0.56 -12.59
N PRO A 92 -7.90 -0.30 -13.60
CA PRO A 92 -8.26 -1.69 -13.38
C PRO A 92 -7.06 -2.55 -12.93
N GLY A 93 -7.35 -3.69 -12.31
CA GLY A 93 -6.37 -4.74 -11.97
C GLY A 93 -5.77 -4.64 -10.57
N ALA A 94 -4.88 -5.59 -10.24
CA ALA A 94 -4.33 -5.76 -8.89
C ALA A 94 -2.94 -5.13 -8.68
N ALA A 95 -2.27 -4.68 -9.74
CA ALA A 95 -0.86 -4.25 -9.67
C ALA A 95 -0.62 -3.08 -8.72
N GLU A 96 -1.48 -2.05 -8.74
CA GLU A 96 -1.33 -0.91 -7.83
C GLU A 96 -1.74 -1.26 -6.39
N LYS A 97 -2.67 -2.21 -6.21
CA LYS A 97 -3.04 -2.72 -4.88
C LYS A 97 -1.85 -3.45 -4.25
N LEU A 98 -1.15 -4.28 -5.03
CA LEU A 98 0.08 -4.94 -4.62
C LEU A 98 1.21 -3.95 -4.32
N THR A 99 1.39 -2.95 -5.18
CA THR A 99 2.37 -1.88 -4.95
C THR A 99 2.05 -1.11 -3.66
N PHE A 100 0.78 -0.85 -3.37
CA PHE A 100 0.36 -0.17 -2.15
C PHE A 100 0.50 -1.04 -0.89
N PHE A 101 0.27 -2.36 -1.00
CA PHE A 101 0.66 -3.31 0.05
C PHE A 101 2.15 -3.21 0.35
N TRP A 102 3.00 -3.31 -0.67
CA TRP A 102 4.45 -3.24 -0.47
C TRP A 102 4.92 -1.90 0.07
N HIS A 103 4.31 -0.79 -0.35
CA HIS A 103 4.61 0.54 0.20
C HIS A 103 4.22 0.67 1.67
N GLY A 104 3.18 -0.05 2.10
CA GLY A 104 2.81 -0.18 3.51
C GLY A 104 3.66 -1.19 4.28
N HIS A 105 4.20 -2.21 3.62
CA HIS A 105 5.08 -3.22 4.20
C HIS A 105 6.48 -2.65 4.43
N TRP A 106 7.10 -2.10 3.38
CA TRP A 106 8.38 -1.39 3.40
C TRP A 106 8.19 0.09 3.75
N ALA A 107 7.50 0.36 4.85
CA ALA A 107 6.99 1.67 5.17
C ALA A 107 8.10 2.72 5.21
N THR A 108 8.11 3.59 4.19
CA THR A 108 9.08 4.67 4.00
C THR A 108 8.33 5.98 3.84
N SER A 109 8.63 6.97 4.69
CA SER A 109 7.90 8.23 4.72
C SER A 109 8.65 9.37 4.04
N VAL A 110 8.00 9.97 3.03
CA VAL A 110 8.50 11.17 2.36
C VAL A 110 8.68 12.36 3.31
N ARG A 111 8.05 12.34 4.50
CA ARG A 111 8.21 13.38 5.52
C ARG A 111 9.66 13.49 6.04
N LYS A 112 10.38 12.37 6.13
CA LYS A 112 11.80 12.33 6.54
C LYS A 112 12.72 12.20 5.32
N VAL A 113 12.35 11.41 4.32
CA VAL A 113 13.13 11.27 3.07
C VAL A 113 13.24 12.60 2.32
N ARG A 114 12.14 13.38 2.30
CA ARG A 114 12.05 14.70 1.66
C ARG A 114 12.55 14.69 0.22
N SER A 115 12.10 13.76 -0.60
CA SER A 115 12.42 13.69 -2.03
C SER A 115 11.31 12.94 -2.75
N ALA A 116 10.70 13.53 -3.76
CA ALA A 116 9.67 12.84 -4.54
C ALA A 116 10.32 11.80 -5.48
N GLN A 117 11.50 12.12 -6.00
CA GLN A 117 12.30 11.28 -6.89
C GLN A 117 12.68 9.97 -6.22
N LEU A 118 13.24 10.01 -5.00
CA LEU A 118 13.61 8.80 -4.27
C LEU A 118 12.39 7.91 -3.95
N MET A 119 11.25 8.53 -3.61
CA MET A 119 10.01 7.79 -3.37
C MET A 119 9.45 7.15 -4.64
N LEU A 120 9.57 7.83 -5.78
CA LEU A 120 9.19 7.28 -7.10
C LEU A 120 10.10 6.09 -7.48
N THR A 121 11.42 6.21 -7.27
CA THR A 121 12.37 5.11 -7.51
C THR A 121 12.05 3.89 -6.65
N GLN A 122 11.77 4.09 -5.35
CA GLN A 122 11.34 3.00 -4.47
C GLN A 122 10.06 2.36 -5.00
N GLN A 123 9.05 3.16 -5.36
CA GLN A 123 7.80 2.65 -5.89
C GLN A 123 7.97 1.88 -7.22
N GLN A 124 8.88 2.30 -8.09
CA GLN A 124 9.25 1.56 -9.30
C GLN A 124 9.93 0.22 -8.97
N THR A 125 10.78 0.19 -7.95
CA THR A 125 11.38 -1.04 -7.41
C THR A 125 10.31 -2.01 -6.91
N LEU A 126 9.33 -1.50 -6.15
CA LEU A 126 8.20 -2.29 -5.67
C LEU A 126 7.35 -2.84 -6.83
N ARG A 127 7.11 -2.06 -7.89
CA ARG A 127 6.40 -2.55 -9.09
C ARG A 127 7.20 -3.61 -9.85
N ARG A 128 8.51 -3.43 -9.95
CA ARG A 128 9.39 -4.30 -10.74
C ARG A 128 9.56 -5.68 -10.12
N TYR A 129 9.73 -5.74 -8.80
CA TYR A 129 10.05 -7.00 -8.11
C TYR A 129 8.91 -7.54 -7.25
N GLY A 130 7.92 -6.71 -6.90
CA GLY A 130 6.91 -7.04 -5.90
C GLY A 130 5.95 -8.17 -6.25
N SER A 131 5.78 -8.54 -7.52
CA SER A 131 4.97 -9.70 -7.92
C SER A 131 5.77 -11.00 -8.02
N GLY A 132 7.11 -10.90 -8.04
CA GLY A 132 8.01 -12.03 -8.29
C GLY A 132 8.49 -12.73 -7.02
N ASP A 133 9.65 -13.38 -7.15
CA ASP A 133 10.42 -13.94 -6.02
C ASP A 133 10.79 -12.82 -5.03
N THR A 134 10.67 -13.08 -3.73
CA THR A 134 10.94 -12.10 -2.68
C THR A 134 12.43 -11.76 -2.56
N GLY A 135 13.34 -12.63 -3.00
CA GLY A 135 14.79 -12.41 -2.92
C GLY A 135 15.26 -11.15 -3.66
N PRO A 136 14.99 -11.01 -4.97
CA PRO A 136 15.27 -9.78 -5.71
C PRO A 136 14.66 -8.53 -5.08
N LEU A 137 13.43 -8.60 -4.56
CA LEU A 137 12.79 -7.48 -3.88
C LEU A 137 13.57 -7.07 -2.62
N VAL A 138 13.89 -8.03 -1.74
CA VAL A 138 14.64 -7.73 -0.50
C VAL A 138 16.02 -7.18 -0.84
N ARG A 139 16.78 -7.77 -1.78
CA ARG A 139 18.08 -7.25 -2.21
C ARG A 139 18.01 -5.80 -2.71
N ALA A 140 16.97 -5.47 -3.47
CA ALA A 140 16.77 -4.12 -3.98
C ALA A 140 16.41 -3.15 -2.85
N MET A 141 15.52 -3.56 -1.94
CA MET A 141 15.06 -2.73 -0.82
C MET A 141 16.15 -2.45 0.21
N VAL A 142 17.06 -3.39 0.50
CA VAL A 142 18.17 -3.15 1.42
C VAL A 142 19.12 -2.04 0.92
N ARG A 143 19.20 -1.85 -0.41
CA ARG A 143 19.98 -0.77 -1.04
C ARG A 143 19.15 0.45 -1.42
N ASP A 144 17.85 0.45 -1.13
CA ASP A 144 16.95 1.50 -1.57
C ASP A 144 17.33 2.83 -0.87
N PRO A 145 17.64 3.90 -1.64
CA PRO A 145 18.10 5.16 -1.05
C PRO A 145 17.06 5.80 -0.12
N ALA A 146 15.76 5.65 -0.42
CA ALA A 146 14.70 6.20 0.42
C ALA A 146 14.63 5.46 1.77
N LEU A 147 14.73 4.12 1.76
CA LEU A 147 14.74 3.30 2.97
C LEU A 147 15.99 3.56 3.82
N ILE A 148 17.17 3.65 3.19
CA ILE A 148 18.43 3.99 3.88
C ILE A 148 18.29 5.33 4.62
N LEU A 149 17.76 6.38 3.98
CA LEU A 149 17.54 7.67 4.63
C LEU A 149 16.45 7.62 5.71
N TRP A 150 15.39 6.86 5.47
CA TRP A 150 14.27 6.69 6.39
C TRP A 150 14.71 6.04 7.71
N LEU A 151 15.63 5.09 7.64
CA LEU A 151 16.11 4.33 8.80
C LEU A 151 17.50 4.75 9.30
N ASP A 152 17.99 5.91 8.84
CA ASP A 152 19.30 6.47 9.23
C ASP A 152 20.49 5.56 8.89
N GLY A 153 20.35 4.69 7.88
CA GLY A 153 21.40 3.79 7.40
C GLY A 153 22.63 4.52 6.86
N GLN A 154 22.46 5.74 6.34
CA GLN A 154 23.58 6.59 5.90
C GLN A 154 24.50 7.04 7.04
N LYS A 155 24.03 6.94 8.29
CA LYS A 155 24.82 7.23 9.50
C LYS A 155 25.52 5.98 10.04
N ASN A 156 25.16 4.79 9.55
CA ASN A 156 25.74 3.53 9.98
C ASN A 156 27.18 3.38 9.48
N ILE A 157 28.17 3.37 10.38
CA ILE A 157 29.60 3.31 10.03
C ILE A 157 30.35 2.32 10.90
N ARG A 158 31.46 1.77 10.40
CA ARG A 158 32.33 0.80 11.10
C ARG A 158 32.60 1.17 12.57
N ARG A 159 32.88 2.45 12.86
CA ARG A 159 33.19 2.94 14.22
C ARG A 159 31.98 3.26 15.10
N ALA A 160 30.79 3.33 14.52
CA ALA A 160 29.54 3.62 15.21
C ALA A 160 28.38 2.91 14.47
N PRO A 161 28.25 1.58 14.63
CA PRO A 161 27.17 0.83 14.00
C PRO A 161 25.81 1.32 14.48
N ASN A 162 24.88 1.51 13.53
CA ASN A 162 23.48 1.86 13.79
C ASN A 162 22.60 0.65 13.48
N GLU A 163 21.97 0.11 14.51
CA GLU A 163 21.18 -1.12 14.46
C GLU A 163 19.82 -0.97 13.78
N ASN A 164 19.33 0.26 13.63
CA ASN A 164 17.94 0.51 13.23
C ASN A 164 17.57 -0.22 11.93
N LEU A 165 18.27 0.02 10.82
CA LEU A 165 17.96 -0.66 9.56
C LEU A 165 18.04 -2.20 9.66
N ALA A 166 19.03 -2.74 10.38
CA ALA A 166 19.18 -4.19 10.52
C ALA A 166 18.01 -4.80 11.32
N ARG A 167 17.61 -4.16 12.42
CA ARG A 167 16.48 -4.57 13.24
C ARG A 167 15.19 -4.59 12.43
N GLU A 168 14.89 -3.50 11.72
CA GLU A 168 13.65 -3.39 10.96
C GLU A 168 13.59 -4.38 9.78
N LEU A 169 14.73 -4.66 9.13
CA LEU A 169 14.83 -5.69 8.10
C LEU A 169 14.43 -7.06 8.64
N MET A 170 14.91 -7.46 9.82
CA MET A 170 14.54 -8.73 10.44
C MET A 170 13.12 -8.69 11.00
N GLU A 171 12.81 -7.71 11.83
CA GLU A 171 11.57 -7.64 12.61
C GLU A 171 10.33 -7.34 11.76
N LEU A 172 10.37 -6.25 11.00
CA LEU A 172 9.17 -5.72 10.35
C LEU A 172 9.08 -6.06 8.88
N PHE A 173 10.17 -6.46 8.24
CA PHE A 173 10.17 -6.66 6.79
C PHE A 173 10.38 -8.10 6.33
N THR A 174 11.05 -8.96 7.10
CA THR A 174 11.37 -10.31 6.61
C THR A 174 11.05 -11.47 7.55
N LEU A 175 11.32 -11.41 8.85
CA LEU A 175 11.27 -12.57 9.75
C LEU A 175 10.17 -12.49 10.81
N GLY A 176 9.84 -11.29 11.29
CA GLY A 176 8.95 -11.13 12.44
C GLY A 176 9.68 -11.23 13.78
N LEU A 177 8.98 -10.84 14.84
CA LEU A 177 9.47 -10.93 16.21
C LEU A 177 9.76 -12.38 16.63
N GLY A 178 10.84 -12.59 17.37
CA GLY A 178 11.22 -13.89 17.94
C GLY A 178 12.02 -14.81 17.02
N ALA A 179 12.22 -14.44 15.76
CA ALA A 179 12.96 -15.24 14.77
C ALA A 179 14.46 -14.90 14.66
N TYR A 180 14.96 -14.00 15.50
CA TYR A 180 16.36 -13.55 15.52
C TYR A 180 16.72 -13.08 16.95
N THR A 181 18.02 -12.98 17.22
CA THR A 181 18.55 -12.49 18.50
C THR A 181 19.05 -11.06 18.40
N GLU A 182 19.26 -10.41 19.54
CA GLU A 182 19.91 -9.10 19.60
C GLU A 182 21.34 -9.11 19.00
N ASN A 183 22.04 -10.25 19.09
CA ASN A 183 23.34 -10.41 18.45
C ASN A 183 23.24 -10.44 16.92
N ASP A 184 22.16 -11.00 16.37
CA ASP A 184 21.91 -10.97 14.93
C ASP A 184 21.66 -9.54 14.44
N VAL A 185 20.93 -8.73 15.23
CA VAL A 185 20.73 -7.30 14.92
C VAL A 185 22.07 -6.58 14.86
N LYS A 186 22.95 -6.77 15.86
CA LYS A 186 24.29 -6.17 15.90
C LYS A 186 25.17 -6.65 14.73
N ALA A 187 25.10 -7.94 14.40
CA ALA A 187 25.80 -8.51 13.26
C ALA A 187 25.32 -7.88 11.95
N GLY A 188 24.00 -7.84 11.72
CA GLY A 188 23.40 -7.20 10.55
C GLY A 188 23.75 -5.71 10.46
N ALA A 189 23.77 -5.00 11.60
CA ALA A 189 24.17 -3.59 11.65
C ALA A 189 25.58 -3.39 11.11
N ARG A 190 26.52 -4.29 11.47
CA ARG A 190 27.90 -4.27 10.96
C ARG A 190 27.94 -4.51 9.45
N VAL A 191 27.20 -5.50 8.95
CA VAL A 191 27.10 -5.79 7.49
C VAL A 191 26.55 -4.59 6.71
N LEU A 192 25.65 -3.81 7.30
CA LEU A 192 25.03 -2.65 6.64
C LEU A 192 25.80 -1.32 6.84
N THR A 193 27.01 -1.35 7.40
CA THR A 193 27.82 -0.14 7.58
C THR A 193 28.33 0.42 6.25
N GLY A 194 28.49 1.73 6.16
CA GLY A 194 29.22 2.40 5.08
C GLY A 194 28.39 2.84 3.88
N TRP A 195 27.10 2.55 3.85
CA TRP A 195 26.21 3.04 2.78
C TRP A 195 26.04 4.57 2.84
N GLN A 196 26.06 5.19 1.66
CA GLN A 196 25.84 6.61 1.44
C GLN A 196 24.77 6.79 0.38
N VAL A 197 24.01 7.88 0.47
CA VAL A 197 23.01 8.25 -0.54
C VAL A 197 23.40 9.60 -1.10
N ASP A 198 23.68 9.63 -2.40
CA ASP A 198 23.74 10.88 -3.16
C ASP A 198 22.31 11.27 -3.55
N ARG A 199 21.86 12.41 -3.02
CA ARG A 199 20.50 12.90 -3.24
C ARG A 199 20.31 13.55 -4.61
N ALA A 200 21.38 14.01 -5.24
CA ALA A 200 21.31 14.64 -6.56
C ALA A 200 21.11 13.60 -7.65
N THR A 201 21.85 12.49 -7.56
CA THR A 201 21.75 11.37 -8.51
C THR A 201 20.72 10.32 -8.08
N GLY A 202 20.37 10.29 -6.78
CA GLY A 202 19.50 9.28 -6.20
C GLY A 202 20.16 7.91 -6.04
N VAL A 203 21.49 7.83 -6.10
CA VAL A 203 22.25 6.57 -6.05
C VAL A 203 22.72 6.30 -4.63
N ALA A 204 22.57 5.04 -4.19
CA ALA A 204 23.19 4.55 -2.96
C ALA A 204 24.51 3.82 -3.28
N THR A 205 25.59 4.17 -2.57
CA THR A 205 26.92 3.58 -2.77
C THR A 205 27.55 3.15 -1.45
N LEU A 206 28.34 2.08 -1.49
CA LEU A 206 29.12 1.63 -0.34
C LEU A 206 30.45 2.40 -0.29
N ALA A 207 30.73 3.07 0.84
CA ALA A 207 32.01 3.72 1.08
C ALA A 207 32.95 2.75 1.84
N PRO A 208 34.01 2.19 1.21
CA PRO A 208 34.79 1.11 1.80
C PRO A 208 35.45 1.48 3.14
N LYS A 209 35.94 2.72 3.26
CA LYS A 209 36.55 3.24 4.51
C LYS A 209 35.57 3.31 5.69
N ARG A 210 34.25 3.29 5.43
CA ARG A 210 33.18 3.37 6.43
C ARG A 210 32.51 2.02 6.67
N HIS A 211 32.75 1.02 5.83
CA HIS A 211 32.17 -0.32 5.93
C HIS A 211 33.02 -1.21 6.84
N ASP A 212 32.42 -2.07 7.67
CA ASP A 212 33.06 -3.15 8.43
C ASP A 212 32.99 -4.45 7.64
N ASP A 213 34.14 -4.92 7.18
CA ASP A 213 34.32 -6.11 6.35
C ASP A 213 34.71 -7.35 7.15
N ARG A 214 34.84 -7.24 8.47
CA ARG A 214 35.25 -8.37 9.31
C ARG A 214 34.12 -9.39 9.43
N PRO A 215 34.44 -10.69 9.49
CA PRO A 215 33.43 -11.73 9.65
C PRO A 215 32.50 -11.50 10.84
N VAL A 216 31.23 -11.88 10.66
CA VAL A 216 30.21 -11.87 11.72
C VAL A 216 29.45 -13.18 11.73
N THR A 217 28.95 -13.57 12.90
CA THR A 217 27.95 -14.63 13.03
C THR A 217 26.57 -13.99 12.90
N LEU A 218 25.82 -14.42 11.89
CA LEU A 218 24.49 -13.92 11.58
C LEU A 218 23.57 -15.11 11.33
N LEU A 219 22.48 -15.20 12.09
CA LEU A 219 21.45 -16.22 11.99
C LEU A 219 22.06 -17.63 11.93
N GLY A 220 22.99 -17.89 12.86
CA GLY A 220 23.70 -19.17 13.01
C GLY A 220 24.86 -19.41 12.04
N ARG A 221 25.18 -18.48 11.14
CA ARG A 221 26.26 -18.65 10.14
C ARG A 221 27.36 -17.61 10.31
N THR A 222 28.61 -18.07 10.38
CA THR A 222 29.79 -17.19 10.48
C THR A 222 30.47 -17.06 9.13
N GLY A 223 30.79 -15.83 8.73
CA GLY A 223 31.50 -15.55 7.50
C GLY A 223 31.67 -14.07 7.24
N ALA A 224 32.34 -13.73 6.14
CA ALA A 224 32.27 -12.39 5.57
C ALA A 224 30.94 -12.24 4.84
N TRP A 225 30.28 -11.09 5.01
CA TRP A 225 28.96 -10.84 4.47
C TRP A 225 28.98 -9.56 3.65
N ASP A 226 28.42 -9.61 2.45
CA ASP A 226 27.95 -8.43 1.76
C ASP A 226 26.43 -8.25 1.95
N VAL A 227 25.91 -7.15 1.41
CA VAL A 227 24.50 -6.81 1.52
C VAL A 227 23.57 -7.80 0.79
N ASP A 228 24.05 -8.46 -0.27
CA ASP A 228 23.26 -9.43 -1.02
C ASP A 228 23.16 -10.75 -0.28
N ALA A 229 24.28 -11.23 0.26
CA ALA A 229 24.34 -12.41 1.10
C ALA A 229 23.47 -12.23 2.36
N TYR A 230 23.46 -11.01 2.93
CA TYR A 230 22.56 -10.65 4.03
C TYR A 230 21.09 -10.77 3.64
N ALA A 231 20.67 -10.11 2.55
CA ALA A 231 19.31 -10.18 2.03
C ALA A 231 18.88 -11.63 1.72
N ASP A 232 19.79 -12.41 1.15
CA ASP A 232 19.61 -13.81 0.83
C ASP A 232 19.41 -14.69 2.06
N GLN A 233 20.16 -14.43 3.13
CA GLN A 233 20.00 -15.16 4.39
C GLN A 233 18.63 -14.87 5.01
N LEU A 234 18.15 -13.63 4.95
CA LEU A 234 16.83 -13.27 5.47
C LEU A 234 15.70 -14.03 4.74
N VAL A 235 15.73 -14.08 3.40
CA VAL A 235 14.65 -14.74 2.64
C VAL A 235 14.73 -16.28 2.65
N ARG A 236 15.88 -16.85 3.01
CA ARG A 236 16.05 -18.31 3.20
C ARG A 236 15.74 -18.77 4.62
N HIS A 237 15.61 -17.84 5.57
CA HIS A 237 15.25 -18.16 6.94
C HIS A 237 13.85 -18.77 7.00
N GLU A 238 13.65 -19.80 7.82
CA GLU A 238 12.39 -20.56 7.92
C GLU A 238 11.19 -19.68 8.29
N ALA A 239 11.41 -18.63 9.09
CA ALA A 239 10.38 -17.68 9.49
C ALA A 239 9.88 -16.77 8.35
N HIS A 240 10.62 -16.64 7.24
CA HIS A 240 10.32 -15.64 6.21
C HIS A 240 8.96 -15.83 5.54
N LEU A 241 8.67 -17.06 5.09
CA LEU A 241 7.43 -17.35 4.37
C LEU A 241 6.20 -17.31 5.30
N PRO A 242 6.22 -17.90 6.51
CA PRO A 242 5.14 -17.72 7.48
C PRO A 242 4.86 -16.25 7.81
N PHE A 243 5.90 -15.45 8.02
CA PHE A 243 5.78 -14.03 8.28
C PHE A 243 5.11 -13.29 7.13
N LEU A 244 5.59 -13.49 5.90
CA LEU A 244 5.02 -12.82 4.73
C LEU A 244 3.58 -13.27 4.45
N ALA A 245 3.26 -14.55 4.61
CA ALA A 245 1.90 -15.07 4.48
C ALA A 245 0.94 -14.38 5.47
N GLY A 246 1.34 -14.21 6.73
CA GLY A 246 0.58 -13.45 7.73
C GLY A 246 0.38 -11.99 7.33
N ARG A 247 1.42 -11.32 6.81
CA ARG A 247 1.32 -9.92 6.34
C ARG A 247 0.38 -9.76 5.14
N LEU A 248 0.41 -10.69 4.19
CA LEU A 248 -0.52 -10.73 3.07
C LEU A 248 -1.95 -10.96 3.58
N TRP A 249 -2.16 -11.90 4.50
CA TRP A 249 -3.48 -12.17 5.07
C TRP A 249 -4.10 -10.94 5.74
N VAL A 250 -3.35 -10.27 6.61
CA VAL A 250 -3.82 -9.06 7.31
C VAL A 250 -4.25 -7.97 6.32
N ARG A 251 -3.58 -7.87 5.16
CA ARG A 251 -3.93 -6.89 4.14
C ARG A 251 -5.13 -7.31 3.29
N TYR A 252 -5.15 -8.55 2.80
CA TYR A 252 -6.07 -8.99 1.76
C TYR A 252 -7.30 -9.72 2.29
N ALA A 253 -7.22 -10.38 3.45
CA ALA A 253 -8.28 -11.21 4.00
C ALA A 253 -8.94 -10.60 5.25
N ALA A 254 -8.24 -10.59 6.39
CA ALA A 254 -8.80 -10.06 7.65
C ALA A 254 -7.71 -9.57 8.62
N ALA A 255 -8.02 -8.48 9.35
CA ALA A 255 -7.10 -7.86 10.30
C ALA A 255 -6.73 -8.74 11.51
N THR A 256 -7.56 -9.73 11.87
CA THR A 256 -7.32 -10.65 13.00
C THR A 256 -6.17 -11.64 12.76
N GLY A 257 -5.63 -11.71 11.54
CA GLY A 257 -4.60 -12.68 11.17
C GLY A 257 -5.19 -14.07 10.85
N PRO A 258 -4.41 -14.93 10.17
CA PRO A 258 -4.78 -16.31 9.84
C PRO A 258 -4.46 -17.30 10.98
N SER A 259 -5.08 -18.49 10.94
CA SER A 259 -4.64 -19.64 11.74
C SER A 259 -3.27 -20.15 11.29
N ALA A 260 -2.58 -20.93 12.14
CA ALA A 260 -1.29 -21.53 11.79
C ALA A 260 -1.36 -22.44 10.56
N ASP A 261 -2.43 -23.22 10.42
CA ASP A 261 -2.64 -24.10 9.27
C ASP A 261 -2.81 -23.31 7.97
N THR A 262 -3.52 -22.19 8.03
CA THR A 262 -3.72 -21.28 6.88
C THR A 262 -2.41 -20.60 6.49
N VAL A 263 -1.59 -20.19 7.47
CA VAL A 263 -0.22 -19.72 7.20
C VAL A 263 0.60 -20.79 6.48
N ALA A 264 0.56 -22.04 6.95
CA ALA A 264 1.33 -23.13 6.36
C ALA A 264 0.91 -23.42 4.91
N ARG A 265 -0.40 -23.47 4.61
CA ARG A 265 -0.93 -23.66 3.26
C ARG A 265 -0.52 -22.54 2.30
N ILE A 266 -0.58 -21.28 2.75
CA ILE A 266 -0.16 -20.14 1.93
C ILE A 266 1.36 -20.19 1.72
N ALA A 267 2.14 -20.37 2.79
CA ALA A 267 3.60 -20.38 2.76
C ALA A 267 4.17 -21.49 1.87
N ALA A 268 3.47 -22.62 1.72
CA ALA A 268 3.83 -23.72 0.83
C ALA A 268 3.92 -23.30 -0.65
N ALA A 269 3.31 -22.18 -1.06
CA ALA A 269 3.43 -21.65 -2.42
C ALA A 269 4.83 -21.07 -2.74
N GLY A 270 5.71 -20.98 -1.74
CA GLY A 270 7.10 -20.56 -1.90
C GLY A 270 7.29 -19.05 -1.97
N ARG A 271 8.46 -18.61 -2.45
CA ARG A 271 8.92 -17.21 -2.37
C ARG A 271 8.35 -16.30 -3.46
N ASN A 272 7.44 -16.77 -4.31
CA ASN A 272 6.81 -15.92 -5.33
C ASN A 272 5.54 -15.25 -4.78
N THR A 273 5.50 -13.92 -4.79
CA THR A 273 4.40 -13.14 -4.19
C THR A 273 3.06 -13.40 -4.88
N THR A 274 3.04 -13.49 -6.21
CA THR A 274 1.83 -13.86 -6.94
C THR A 274 1.36 -15.28 -6.59
N ALA A 275 2.27 -16.23 -6.39
CA ALA A 275 1.91 -17.58 -5.94
C ALA A 275 1.32 -17.57 -4.51
N LEU A 276 1.90 -16.80 -3.59
CA LEU A 276 1.36 -16.62 -2.23
C LEU A 276 -0.06 -16.01 -2.25
N LEU A 277 -0.29 -14.96 -3.04
CA LEU A 277 -1.62 -14.34 -3.18
C LEU A 277 -2.62 -15.32 -3.82
N SER A 278 -2.18 -16.08 -4.82
CA SER A 278 -2.96 -17.12 -5.47
C SER A 278 -3.38 -18.22 -4.49
N ALA A 279 -2.47 -18.66 -3.62
CA ALA A 279 -2.78 -19.63 -2.56
C ALA A 279 -3.71 -19.04 -1.49
N LEU A 280 -3.48 -17.80 -1.06
CA LEU A 280 -4.34 -17.08 -0.11
C LEU A 280 -5.77 -16.98 -0.62
N CYS A 281 -6.00 -16.55 -1.87
CA CYS A 281 -7.34 -16.40 -2.40
C CYS A 281 -8.06 -17.75 -2.62
N ARG A 282 -7.31 -18.85 -2.78
CA ARG A 282 -7.87 -20.21 -2.89
C ARG A 282 -8.01 -20.93 -1.55
N ASP A 283 -7.52 -20.33 -0.47
CA ASP A 283 -7.61 -20.94 0.85
C ASP A 283 -9.09 -21.01 1.31
N PRO A 284 -9.55 -22.14 1.88
CA PRO A 284 -10.92 -22.27 2.37
C PRO A 284 -11.33 -21.19 3.39
N ASP A 285 -10.39 -20.71 4.21
CA ASP A 285 -10.66 -19.69 5.22
C ASP A 285 -10.88 -18.30 4.62
N PHE A 286 -10.43 -18.06 3.37
CA PHE A 286 -10.55 -16.75 2.72
C PHE A 286 -12.01 -16.36 2.45
N ALA A 287 -12.86 -17.32 2.08
CA ALA A 287 -14.28 -17.06 1.86
C ALA A 287 -14.99 -16.61 3.15
N ALA A 288 -14.53 -17.09 4.31
CA ALA A 288 -15.09 -16.75 5.61
C ALA A 288 -14.71 -15.33 6.10
N THR A 289 -13.86 -14.60 5.36
CA THR A 289 -13.46 -13.23 5.71
C THR A 289 -14.33 -12.13 5.10
N ASP A 290 -15.38 -12.48 4.35
CA ASP A 290 -16.34 -11.52 3.82
C ASP A 290 -16.99 -10.70 4.95
N GLY A 291 -16.96 -9.38 4.83
CA GLY A 291 -17.43 -8.45 5.85
C GLY A 291 -16.55 -8.32 7.09
N ARG A 292 -15.29 -8.80 7.08
CA ARG A 292 -14.36 -8.72 8.23
C ARG A 292 -13.24 -7.69 8.07
N GLN A 293 -13.16 -6.98 6.96
CA GLN A 293 -12.10 -6.02 6.67
C GLN A 293 -12.64 -4.60 6.52
N VAL A 294 -12.16 -3.73 7.39
CA VAL A 294 -12.39 -2.28 7.25
C VAL A 294 -11.55 -1.76 6.09
N LYS A 295 -12.18 -1.08 5.12
CA LYS A 295 -11.47 -0.41 4.02
C LYS A 295 -10.51 0.61 4.57
N GLN A 296 -9.27 0.56 4.11
CA GLN A 296 -8.33 1.66 4.38
C GLN A 296 -8.84 2.94 3.69
N PRO A 297 -8.59 4.15 4.23
CA PRO A 297 -9.12 5.38 3.65
C PRO A 297 -8.83 5.59 2.16
N VAL A 298 -7.64 5.23 1.68
CA VAL A 298 -7.28 5.28 0.26
C VAL A 298 -8.13 4.31 -0.55
N GLU A 299 -8.37 3.10 -0.04
CA GLU A 299 -9.21 2.10 -0.71
C GLU A 299 -10.67 2.50 -0.76
N TRP A 300 -11.20 3.04 0.34
CA TRP A 300 -12.54 3.58 0.38
C TRP A 300 -12.73 4.71 -0.64
N LEU A 301 -11.78 5.65 -0.70
CA LEU A 301 -11.87 6.81 -1.58
C LEU A 301 -11.75 6.42 -3.05
N ILE A 302 -10.72 5.63 -3.40
CA ILE A 302 -10.50 5.21 -4.78
C ILE A 302 -11.63 4.29 -5.26
N GLY A 303 -12.10 3.37 -4.42
CA GLY A 303 -13.23 2.50 -4.74
C GLY A 303 -14.49 3.31 -5.05
N ALA A 304 -14.76 4.35 -4.25
CA ALA A 304 -15.92 5.21 -4.48
C ALA A 304 -15.78 5.96 -5.81
N LEU A 305 -14.63 6.57 -6.07
CA LEU A 305 -14.38 7.30 -7.32
C LEU A 305 -14.50 6.37 -8.55
N ARG A 306 -14.02 5.12 -8.46
CA ARG A 306 -14.14 4.11 -9.52
C ARG A 306 -15.58 3.73 -9.78
N GLN A 307 -16.32 3.37 -8.75
CA GLN A 307 -17.73 2.94 -8.85
C GLN A 307 -18.64 4.03 -9.40
N LEU A 308 -18.32 5.29 -9.08
CA LEU A 308 -19.01 6.46 -9.59
C LEU A 308 -18.49 6.96 -10.95
N SER A 309 -17.57 6.23 -11.57
CA SER A 309 -16.99 6.57 -12.88
C SER A 309 -16.34 7.96 -12.94
N VAL A 310 -15.76 8.42 -11.82
CA VAL A 310 -15.04 9.70 -11.77
C VAL A 310 -13.65 9.55 -12.40
N ASN A 311 -13.36 10.34 -13.43
CA ASN A 311 -12.04 10.37 -14.05
C ASN A 311 -11.04 11.13 -13.16
N VAL A 312 -10.37 10.40 -12.25
CA VAL A 312 -9.41 10.95 -11.29
C VAL A 312 -8.25 11.68 -11.96
N ALA A 313 -7.75 11.17 -13.10
CA ALA A 313 -6.65 11.79 -13.85
C ALA A 313 -7.05 13.13 -14.48
N GLY A 314 -8.31 13.26 -14.89
CA GLY A 314 -8.86 14.47 -15.54
C GLY A 314 -9.42 15.51 -14.57
N LEU A 315 -9.36 15.29 -13.25
CA LEU A 315 -9.86 16.26 -12.28
C LEU A 315 -9.03 17.55 -12.30
N GLY A 316 -9.72 18.70 -12.29
CA GLY A 316 -9.09 19.99 -12.09
C GLY A 316 -8.49 20.17 -10.69
N GLU A 317 -7.77 21.26 -10.48
CA GLU A 317 -6.97 21.47 -9.27
C GLU A 317 -7.82 21.49 -7.98
N GLN A 318 -8.95 22.20 -7.98
CA GLN A 318 -9.81 22.30 -6.79
C GLN A 318 -10.35 20.93 -6.32
N PRO A 319 -10.98 20.09 -7.17
CA PRO A 319 -11.34 18.72 -6.79
C PRO A 319 -10.16 17.90 -6.26
N GLN A 320 -8.99 17.96 -6.91
CA GLN A 320 -7.80 17.23 -6.46
C GLN A 320 -7.34 17.67 -5.06
N GLN A 321 -7.37 18.98 -4.77
CA GLN A 321 -7.08 19.50 -3.42
C GLN A 321 -8.08 18.98 -2.38
N ARG A 322 -9.37 18.86 -2.73
CA ARG A 322 -10.39 18.27 -1.85
C ARG A 322 -10.12 16.80 -1.56
N LEU A 323 -9.76 16.00 -2.57
CA LEU A 323 -9.35 14.59 -2.36
C LEU A 323 -8.17 14.47 -1.40
N MET A 324 -7.16 15.33 -1.55
CA MET A 324 -6.02 15.39 -0.63
C MET A 324 -6.41 15.85 0.80
N LYS A 325 -7.44 16.69 0.95
CA LYS A 325 -7.99 17.08 2.25
C LYS A 325 -8.72 15.89 2.91
N ILE A 326 -9.49 15.13 2.15
CA ILE A 326 -10.16 13.90 2.61
C ILE A 326 -9.13 12.90 3.16
N LEU A 327 -8.09 12.58 2.38
CA LEU A 327 -7.06 11.63 2.80
C LEU A 327 -6.29 12.08 4.05
N ARG A 328 -6.06 13.39 4.20
CA ARG A 328 -5.48 13.96 5.42
C ARG A 328 -6.41 13.83 6.62
N GLY A 329 -7.70 14.16 6.45
CA GLY A 329 -8.70 14.06 7.51
C GLY A 329 -8.96 12.62 7.97
N LEU A 330 -8.85 11.65 7.05
CA LEU A 330 -8.95 10.23 7.35
C LEU A 330 -7.63 9.59 7.81
N GLY A 331 -6.53 10.33 7.84
CA GLY A 331 -5.24 9.86 8.40
C GLY A 331 -4.38 8.99 7.48
N GLN A 332 -4.71 8.83 6.20
CA GLN A 332 -3.93 8.01 5.25
C GLN A 332 -3.64 8.78 3.96
N VAL A 333 -2.45 9.38 3.88
CA VAL A 333 -1.94 10.03 2.67
C VAL A 333 -0.85 9.14 2.06
N PRO A 334 -0.93 8.74 0.77
CA PRO A 334 0.12 7.97 0.13
C PRO A 334 1.51 8.62 0.29
N LEU A 335 2.56 7.78 0.30
CA LEU A 335 3.96 8.19 0.56
C LEU A 335 4.24 8.69 1.99
N ARG A 336 3.25 8.70 2.88
CA ARG A 336 3.38 9.22 4.26
C ARG A 336 2.94 8.20 5.31
N PRO A 337 3.50 6.98 5.36
CA PRO A 337 3.30 6.12 6.52
C PRO A 337 3.74 6.87 7.79
N PRO A 338 3.00 6.70 8.91
CA PRO A 338 3.25 7.42 10.15
C PRO A 338 4.47 6.88 10.92
N SER A 339 4.81 5.61 10.74
CA SER A 339 5.97 4.94 11.36
C SER A 339 6.57 3.88 10.42
N VAL A 340 7.66 3.25 10.84
CA VAL A 340 8.28 2.11 10.15
C VAL A 340 7.39 0.86 10.12
N GLY A 341 6.42 0.76 11.04
CA GLY A 341 5.38 -0.28 11.01
C GLY A 341 4.26 -0.03 9.97
N GLY A 342 4.30 1.10 9.26
CA GLY A 342 3.28 1.46 8.28
C GLY A 342 2.03 2.10 8.89
N TRP A 343 0.89 1.93 8.22
CA TRP A 343 -0.40 2.44 8.69
C TRP A 343 -1.14 1.41 9.55
N PRO A 344 -2.03 1.84 10.45
CA PRO A 344 -2.87 0.93 11.20
C PRO A 344 -3.83 0.13 10.29
N ALA A 345 -4.46 -0.89 10.85
CA ALA A 345 -5.41 -1.76 10.16
C ALA A 345 -6.67 -1.97 11.01
N GLY A 346 -7.73 -2.51 10.39
CA GLY A 346 -8.97 -2.89 11.08
C GLY A 346 -9.69 -1.72 11.74
N GLU A 347 -10.16 -1.93 12.97
CA GLU A 347 -11.03 -1.03 13.73
C GLU A 347 -10.39 0.33 14.06
N ALA A 348 -9.06 0.46 13.95
CA ALA A 348 -8.39 1.76 14.05
C ALA A 348 -8.91 2.79 13.01
N TRP A 349 -9.58 2.35 11.95
CA TRP A 349 -10.24 3.19 10.94
C TRP A 349 -11.74 3.46 11.22
N LEU A 350 -12.27 3.00 12.36
CA LEU A 350 -13.68 3.09 12.79
C LEU A 350 -13.85 3.89 14.10
N THR A 351 -13.14 5.01 14.23
CA THR A 351 -13.38 5.97 15.31
C THR A 351 -14.56 6.90 14.97
N THR A 352 -15.18 7.51 15.99
CA THR A 352 -16.22 8.54 15.82
C THR A 352 -15.77 9.68 14.89
N ALA A 353 -14.52 10.13 15.05
CA ALA A 353 -13.94 11.19 14.21
C ALA A 353 -13.80 10.75 12.75
N THR A 354 -13.32 9.53 12.50
CA THR A 354 -13.20 8.99 11.13
C THR A 354 -14.56 8.73 10.48
N THR A 355 -15.59 8.38 11.25
CA THR A 355 -16.97 8.22 10.74
C THR A 355 -17.54 9.55 10.24
N LEU A 356 -17.42 10.62 11.03
CA LEU A 356 -17.86 11.96 10.61
C LEU A 356 -17.07 12.44 9.38
N ALA A 357 -15.75 12.26 9.38
CA ALA A 357 -14.90 12.62 8.25
C ALA A 357 -15.29 11.84 6.98
N ARG A 358 -15.66 10.56 7.11
CA ARG A 358 -16.12 9.71 5.99
C ARG A 358 -17.46 10.19 5.43
N LEU A 359 -18.39 10.63 6.28
CA LEU A 359 -19.66 11.22 5.82
C LEU A 359 -19.43 12.51 5.00
N GLN A 360 -18.57 13.41 5.48
CA GLN A 360 -18.23 14.64 4.74
C GLN A 360 -17.48 14.32 3.43
N ALA A 361 -16.61 13.31 3.46
CA ALA A 361 -15.93 12.82 2.27
C ALA A 361 -16.93 12.23 1.26
N ALA A 362 -17.91 11.47 1.73
CA ALA A 362 -18.94 10.87 0.88
C ALA A 362 -19.78 11.92 0.17
N GLN A 363 -20.18 12.99 0.86
CA GLN A 363 -20.87 14.14 0.25
C GLN A 363 -20.01 14.80 -0.83
N THR A 364 -18.71 15.00 -0.53
CA THR A 364 -17.77 15.59 -1.50
C THR A 364 -17.61 14.71 -2.73
N VAL A 365 -17.51 13.39 -2.56
CA VAL A 365 -17.36 12.42 -3.65
C VAL A 365 -18.64 12.31 -4.47
N ALA A 366 -19.82 12.27 -3.83
CA ALA A 366 -21.11 12.27 -4.52
C ALA A 366 -21.27 13.50 -5.43
N ALA A 367 -20.88 14.68 -4.94
CA ALA A 367 -20.93 15.92 -5.72
C ALA A 367 -20.00 15.93 -6.95
N LEU A 368 -18.99 15.04 -7.03
CA LEU A 368 -18.13 14.89 -8.21
C LEU A 368 -18.75 13.99 -9.30
N ALA A 369 -19.88 13.32 -9.01
CA ALA A 369 -20.47 12.33 -9.90
C ALA A 369 -21.99 12.50 -10.07
N PRO A 370 -22.48 13.66 -10.57
CA PRO A 370 -23.91 13.88 -10.78
C PRO A 370 -24.55 12.81 -11.68
N ALA A 371 -23.85 12.38 -12.73
CA ALA A 371 -24.33 11.32 -13.63
C ALA A 371 -24.53 9.96 -12.94
N ALA A 372 -23.82 9.68 -11.84
CA ALA A 372 -24.05 8.48 -11.04
C ALA A 372 -25.31 8.63 -10.17
N ALA A 373 -25.56 9.84 -9.66
CA ALA A 373 -26.76 10.15 -8.88
C ALA A 373 -28.03 10.15 -9.74
N ASP A 374 -27.96 10.55 -11.02
CA ASP A 374 -29.10 10.53 -11.94
C ASP A 374 -29.69 9.11 -12.14
N ARG A 375 -28.86 8.07 -11.96
CA ARG A 375 -29.27 6.66 -12.01
C ARG A 375 -30.07 6.19 -10.78
N LEU A 376 -30.18 7.02 -9.75
CA LEU A 376 -30.77 6.67 -8.45
C LEU A 376 -32.11 7.38 -8.19
N THR A 377 -32.92 7.54 -9.24
CA THR A 377 -34.19 8.28 -9.21
C THR A 377 -35.44 7.39 -9.28
N GLY A 378 -35.28 6.12 -9.69
CA GLY A 378 -36.37 5.15 -9.84
C GLY A 378 -36.88 4.52 -8.52
N ALA A 379 -37.92 3.69 -8.63
CA ALA A 379 -38.49 2.95 -7.49
C ALA A 379 -37.50 1.92 -6.90
N ASP A 380 -36.58 1.43 -7.73
CA ASP A 380 -35.52 0.47 -7.43
C ASP A 380 -34.19 1.15 -7.03
N ARG A 381 -34.20 2.45 -6.72
CA ARG A 381 -33.00 3.25 -6.44
C ARG A 381 -32.07 2.69 -5.34
N ILE A 382 -32.60 1.92 -4.38
CA ILE A 382 -31.79 1.31 -3.30
C ILE A 382 -31.03 0.10 -3.81
N GLU A 383 -31.67 -0.69 -4.67
CA GLU A 383 -31.09 -1.83 -5.37
C GLU A 383 -30.07 -1.34 -6.42
N ALA A 384 -30.40 -0.28 -7.16
CA ALA A 384 -29.48 0.39 -8.07
C ALA A 384 -28.25 0.95 -7.34
N LEU A 385 -28.42 1.52 -6.14
CA LEU A 385 -27.31 1.96 -5.29
C LEU A 385 -26.45 0.78 -4.81
N ALA A 386 -27.08 -0.33 -4.43
CA ALA A 386 -26.37 -1.55 -4.02
C ALA A 386 -25.49 -2.07 -5.16
N ASP A 387 -26.04 -2.12 -6.38
CA ASP A 387 -25.30 -2.55 -7.56
C ASP A 387 -24.18 -1.57 -7.91
N LEU A 388 -24.47 -0.26 -7.94
CA LEU A 388 -23.49 0.80 -8.22
C LEU A 388 -22.28 0.74 -7.29
N LEU A 389 -22.53 0.61 -5.97
CA LEU A 389 -21.48 0.56 -4.95
C LEU A 389 -20.92 -0.84 -4.72
N VAL A 390 -21.43 -1.83 -5.44
CA VAL A 390 -21.11 -3.25 -5.27
C VAL A 390 -21.21 -3.61 -3.79
N VAL A 391 -22.39 -3.41 -3.19
CA VAL A 391 -22.75 -3.85 -1.85
C VAL A 391 -23.72 -5.02 -1.98
N ASN A 392 -23.43 -6.12 -1.29
CA ASN A 392 -24.20 -7.35 -1.46
C ASN A 392 -25.62 -7.20 -0.90
N THR A 393 -25.75 -6.64 0.30
CA THR A 393 -27.01 -6.48 1.03
C THR A 393 -26.91 -5.31 2.00
N TRP A 394 -27.98 -4.55 2.13
CA TRP A 394 -28.14 -3.54 3.19
C TRP A 394 -28.81 -4.16 4.41
N THR A 395 -28.31 -3.85 5.61
CA THR A 395 -29.02 -4.15 6.86
C THR A 395 -30.33 -3.39 6.93
N ALA A 396 -31.25 -3.81 7.80
CA ALA A 396 -32.54 -3.15 7.97
C ALA A 396 -32.38 -1.67 8.33
N GLY A 397 -31.49 -1.36 9.28
CA GLY A 397 -31.23 0.02 9.70
C GLY A 397 -30.61 0.89 8.60
N THR A 398 -29.64 0.36 7.85
CA THR A 398 -29.10 1.10 6.68
C THR A 398 -30.18 1.31 5.62
N ARG A 399 -30.99 0.29 5.33
CA ARG A 399 -32.07 0.38 4.32
C ARG A 399 -33.10 1.44 4.70
N GLU A 400 -33.51 1.52 5.97
CA GLU A 400 -34.43 2.56 6.46
C GLU A 400 -33.84 3.97 6.27
N ALA A 401 -32.58 4.16 6.64
CA ALA A 401 -31.88 5.43 6.44
C ALA A 401 -31.80 5.82 4.95
N LEU A 402 -31.52 4.86 4.05
CA LEU A 402 -31.49 5.09 2.61
C LEU A 402 -32.89 5.43 2.05
N GLN A 403 -33.95 4.77 2.51
CA GLN A 403 -35.33 5.05 2.09
C GLN A 403 -35.73 6.50 2.39
N SER A 404 -35.29 7.05 3.53
CA SER A 404 -35.60 8.42 3.94
C SER A 404 -34.97 9.50 3.03
N ALA A 405 -33.89 9.19 2.31
CA ALA A 405 -33.18 10.16 1.48
C ALA A 405 -33.86 10.31 0.12
N LYS A 406 -34.59 11.41 -0.11
CA LYS A 406 -35.25 11.69 -1.39
C LYS A 406 -34.29 12.20 -2.47
N ASP A 407 -33.32 13.01 -2.07
CA ASP A 407 -32.30 13.56 -2.97
C ASP A 407 -31.28 12.48 -3.39
N PRO A 408 -31.05 12.24 -4.69
CA PRO A 408 -30.13 11.20 -5.16
C PRO A 408 -28.67 11.39 -4.73
N LEU A 409 -28.19 12.64 -4.62
CA LEU A 409 -26.83 12.92 -4.13
C LEU A 409 -26.70 12.56 -2.65
N ARG A 410 -27.70 12.87 -1.83
CA ARG A 410 -27.77 12.45 -0.43
C ARG A 410 -27.87 10.93 -0.30
N LEU A 411 -28.69 10.27 -1.13
CA LEU A 411 -28.80 8.81 -1.16
C LEU A 411 -27.44 8.16 -1.43
N LEU A 412 -26.70 8.68 -2.42
CA LEU A 412 -25.35 8.23 -2.74
C LEU A 412 -24.36 8.46 -1.58
N ALA A 413 -24.38 9.65 -0.97
CA ALA A 413 -23.52 9.97 0.16
C ALA A 413 -23.79 9.06 1.38
N LEU A 414 -25.05 8.72 1.66
CA LEU A 414 -25.42 7.77 2.71
C LEU A 414 -24.91 6.36 2.39
N GLY A 415 -25.08 5.88 1.16
CA GLY A 415 -24.55 4.59 0.71
C GLY A 415 -23.04 4.47 0.91
N LEU A 416 -22.29 5.49 0.51
CA LEU A 416 -20.83 5.55 0.70
C LEU A 416 -20.39 5.66 2.17
N SER A 417 -21.27 6.11 3.06
CA SER A 417 -20.99 6.27 4.49
C SER A 417 -21.45 5.08 5.33
N SER A 418 -22.16 4.13 4.72
CA SER A 418 -22.72 2.97 5.39
C SER A 418 -21.65 2.02 5.95
N PRO A 419 -21.96 1.27 7.03
CA PRO A 419 -21.12 0.19 7.51
C PRO A 419 -20.80 -0.85 6.42
N GLU A 420 -21.80 -1.23 5.61
CA GLU A 420 -21.69 -2.25 4.56
C GLU A 420 -20.78 -1.81 3.40
N TYR A 421 -20.59 -0.50 3.21
CA TYR A 421 -19.61 0.01 2.27
C TYR A 421 -18.22 0.17 2.90
N ALA A 422 -18.15 0.53 4.18
CA ALA A 422 -16.89 0.74 4.91
C ALA A 422 -16.20 -0.58 5.31
N VAL A 423 -16.97 -1.65 5.50
CA VAL A 423 -16.51 -2.98 5.91
C VAL A 423 -16.93 -4.00 4.86
N HIS A 424 -15.97 -4.78 4.37
CA HIS A 424 -16.15 -5.77 3.30
C HIS A 424 -15.35 -7.03 3.60
#